data_AF-A0A1F7Z1X5-F1
#
_entry.id   AF-A0A1F7Z1X5-F1
#
_cell.length_a   1.000
_cell.length_b   1.000
_cell.length_c   1.000
_cell.angle_alpha   90.00
_cell.angle_beta   90.00
_cell.angle_gamma   90.00
#
_symmetry.space_group_name_H-M   'P 1'
#
loop_
_entity.id
_entity.type
_entity.pdbx_description
1 polymer ?
#
loop_
_entity_poly.entity_id
_entity_poly.type
_entity_poly.pdbx_seq_one_letter_code
_entity_poly.pdbx_strand_id
1 'polypeptide(L)'
;MYPEEEQKGVAIAHSLALEAWQVNGLTAHAPLVQQFDLLNGMGNIQVVNGRITFPGKIDRLSFDPNKLLMGVLGGTFENKDEETVVISYPHERQGEIKGKSQFWLKLDDATRLAKATGKVVGLTNNDIESAARTYTSQMSFAPENQEEYEQNIASSLMDRLQTPH
;
A
#
# COMPACT_ATOMS: atom_id res chain seq x y z
N MET A 1 -18.72 -18.07 15.48
CA MET A 1 -18.79 -18.36 14.03
C MET A 1 -18.83 -16.99 13.36
N TYR A 2 -17.74 -16.58 12.70
CA TYR A 2 -17.71 -15.28 12.03
C TYR A 2 -18.64 -15.33 10.79
N PRO A 3 -19.48 -14.32 10.54
CA PRO A 3 -20.34 -14.26 9.36
C PRO A 3 -19.54 -14.44 8.06
N GLU A 4 -20.15 -15.06 7.05
CA GLU A 4 -19.49 -15.44 5.79
C GLU A 4 -18.86 -14.25 5.03
N GLU A 5 -19.41 -13.03 5.19
CA GLU A 5 -18.85 -11.81 4.61
C GLU A 5 -17.52 -11.41 5.26
N GLU A 6 -17.38 -11.61 6.56
CA GLU A 6 -16.14 -11.37 7.31
C GLU A 6 -15.04 -12.39 6.91
N GLN A 7 -15.44 -13.62 6.58
CA GLN A 7 -14.50 -14.64 6.06
C GLN A 7 -14.00 -14.34 4.64
N LYS A 8 -14.83 -13.72 3.79
CA LYS A 8 -14.44 -13.32 2.43
C LYS A 8 -13.46 -12.15 2.44
N GLY A 9 -13.70 -11.13 3.27
CA GLY A 9 -12.80 -9.98 3.43
C GLY A 9 -11.39 -10.41 3.87
N VAL A 10 -11.33 -11.29 4.88
CA VAL A 10 -10.05 -11.84 5.39
C VAL A 10 -9.31 -12.65 4.32
N ALA A 11 -10.00 -13.47 3.51
CA ALA A 11 -9.34 -14.24 2.46
C ALA A 11 -8.73 -13.33 1.37
N ILE A 12 -9.45 -12.27 0.97
CA ILE A 12 -8.94 -11.27 0.01
C ILE A 12 -7.75 -10.52 0.61
N ALA A 13 -7.85 -10.05 1.86
CA ALA A 13 -6.78 -9.37 2.57
C ALA A 13 -5.51 -10.23 2.68
N HIS A 14 -5.66 -11.51 3.01
CA HIS A 14 -4.55 -12.44 3.12
C HIS A 14 -3.87 -12.68 1.76
N SER A 15 -4.65 -12.90 0.70
CA SER A 15 -4.12 -13.05 -0.66
C SER A 15 -3.37 -11.79 -1.10
N LEU A 16 -3.94 -10.61 -0.85
CA LEU A 16 -3.34 -9.32 -1.20
C LEU A 16 -2.01 -9.10 -0.46
N ALA A 17 -1.92 -9.46 0.82
CA ALA A 17 -0.69 -9.32 1.60
C ALA A 17 0.44 -10.22 1.06
N LEU A 18 0.11 -11.46 0.69
CA LEU A 18 1.09 -12.39 0.09
C LEU A 18 1.56 -11.89 -1.28
N GLU A 19 0.64 -11.37 -2.10
CA GLU A 19 0.98 -10.77 -3.38
C GLU A 19 1.83 -9.51 -3.20
N ALA A 20 1.47 -8.64 -2.26
CA ALA A 20 2.24 -7.44 -1.93
C ALA A 20 3.68 -7.78 -1.54
N TRP A 21 3.89 -8.83 -0.73
CA TRP A 21 5.23 -9.29 -0.35
C TRP A 21 6.06 -9.71 -1.58
N GLN A 22 5.48 -10.55 -2.44
CA GLN A 22 6.14 -11.01 -3.67
C GLN A 22 6.44 -9.83 -4.62
N VAL A 23 5.44 -8.99 -4.86
CA VAL A 23 5.54 -7.82 -5.74
C VAL A 23 6.57 -6.85 -5.21
N ASN A 24 6.63 -6.59 -3.90
CA ASN A 24 7.58 -5.63 -3.34
C ASN A 24 9.02 -6.07 -3.60
N GLY A 25 9.35 -7.34 -3.32
CA GLY A 25 10.66 -7.91 -3.64
C GLY A 25 11.01 -7.80 -5.13
N LEU A 26 10.05 -8.03 -6.03
CA LEU A 26 10.26 -7.85 -7.46
C LEU A 26 10.42 -6.37 -7.86
N THR A 27 9.67 -5.44 -7.24
CA THR A 27 9.78 -4.02 -7.53
C THR A 27 11.10 -3.41 -7.04
N ALA A 28 11.76 -3.98 -6.03
CA ALA A 28 13.07 -3.52 -5.57
C ALA A 28 14.08 -3.44 -6.73
N HIS A 29 14.03 -4.41 -7.66
CA HIS A 29 14.93 -4.51 -8.81
C HIS A 29 14.36 -3.90 -10.12
N ALA A 30 13.11 -3.45 -10.11
CA ALA A 30 12.46 -2.89 -11.28
C ALA A 30 12.95 -1.46 -11.58
N PRO A 31 13.07 -1.06 -12.87
CA PRO A 31 13.47 0.28 -13.22
C PRO A 31 12.41 1.30 -12.78
N LEU A 32 12.89 2.44 -12.29
CA LEU A 32 12.03 3.56 -11.94
C LEU A 32 11.51 4.23 -13.22
N VAL A 33 10.18 4.32 -13.33
CA VAL A 33 9.50 4.92 -14.49
C VAL A 33 9.09 6.35 -14.19
N GLN A 34 8.50 6.59 -13.01
CA GLN A 34 8.02 7.91 -12.58
C GLN A 34 8.18 8.06 -11.06
N GLN A 35 8.37 9.30 -10.62
CA GLN A 35 8.35 9.70 -9.22
C GLN A 35 7.28 10.77 -9.02
N PHE A 36 6.54 10.67 -7.92
CA PHE A 36 5.53 11.63 -7.53
C PHE A 36 5.79 12.11 -6.12
N ASP A 37 6.07 13.40 -5.96
CA ASP A 37 6.15 14.05 -4.66
C ASP A 37 4.76 14.57 -4.25
N LEU A 38 4.21 13.96 -3.21
CA LEU A 38 2.93 14.30 -2.61
C LEU A 38 3.08 14.77 -1.15
N LEU A 39 4.28 15.18 -0.71
CA LEU A 39 4.57 15.55 0.68
C LEU A 39 3.83 16.81 1.15
N ASN A 40 3.51 17.71 0.23
CA ASN A 40 2.65 18.87 0.49
C ASN A 40 1.16 18.50 0.45
N GLY A 41 0.84 17.37 1.07
CA GLY A 41 -0.47 16.74 1.14
C GLY A 41 -0.89 16.03 -0.15
N MET A 42 -1.49 14.86 0.02
CA MET A 42 -2.33 14.25 -0.99
C MET A 42 -3.59 15.12 -1.11
N GLY A 43 -3.89 15.61 -2.32
CA GLY A 43 -5.14 16.33 -2.58
C GLY A 43 -6.36 15.42 -2.34
N ASN A 44 -7.53 15.82 -2.86
CA ASN A 44 -8.71 14.94 -2.80
C ASN A 44 -8.44 13.62 -3.55
N ILE A 45 -8.43 12.50 -2.84
CA ILE A 45 -8.42 11.17 -3.47
C ILE A 45 -9.80 10.94 -4.09
N GLN A 46 -9.84 10.69 -5.40
CA GLN A 46 -11.10 10.43 -6.10
C GLN A 46 -11.13 9.03 -6.70
N VAL A 47 -12.30 8.40 -6.63
CA VAL A 47 -12.58 7.12 -7.28
C VAL A 47 -13.36 7.40 -8.56
N VAL A 48 -12.75 7.10 -9.70
CA VAL A 48 -13.36 7.27 -11.03
C VAL A 48 -13.33 5.92 -11.74
N ASN A 49 -14.51 5.36 -12.04
CA ASN A 49 -14.65 4.05 -12.70
C ASN A 49 -13.84 2.93 -12.00
N GLY A 50 -13.86 2.89 -10.66
CA GLY A 50 -13.13 1.90 -9.88
C GLY A 50 -11.61 2.10 -9.82
N ARG A 51 -11.10 3.23 -10.31
CA ARG A 51 -9.67 3.59 -10.27
C ARG A 51 -9.44 4.77 -9.35
N ILE A 52 -8.27 4.83 -8.72
CA ILE A 52 -7.85 5.96 -7.88
C ILE A 52 -7.23 7.05 -8.75
N THR A 53 -7.59 8.29 -8.48
CA THR A 53 -7.04 9.48 -9.12
C THR A 53 -6.66 10.50 -8.06
N PHE A 54 -5.69 11.37 -8.40
CA PHE A 54 -5.22 12.44 -7.53
C PHE A 54 -5.35 13.81 -8.23
N PRO A 55 -6.56 14.35 -8.42
CA PRO A 55 -6.73 15.64 -9.08
C PRO A 55 -5.93 16.77 -8.41
N GLY A 56 -5.37 17.66 -9.23
CA GLY A 56 -4.48 18.75 -8.84
C GLY A 56 -3.07 18.31 -8.44
N LYS A 57 -2.76 17.01 -8.46
CA LYS A 57 -1.44 16.45 -8.14
C LYS A 57 -0.93 15.55 -9.26
N ILE A 58 -1.79 14.66 -9.77
CA ILE A 58 -1.52 13.70 -10.83
C ILE A 58 -2.75 13.62 -11.76
N ASP A 59 -3.00 14.67 -12.54
CA ASP A 59 -4.26 14.87 -13.29
C ASP A 59 -4.50 13.91 -14.47
N ARG A 60 -3.45 13.27 -14.99
CA ARG A 60 -3.52 12.50 -16.24
C ARG A 60 -3.47 10.99 -16.04
N LEU A 61 -3.36 10.53 -14.81
CA LEU A 61 -3.19 9.12 -14.49
C LEU A 61 -4.31 8.66 -13.56
N SER A 62 -4.68 7.40 -13.73
CA SER A 62 -5.53 6.68 -12.81
C SER A 62 -4.88 5.37 -12.46
N PHE A 63 -5.00 4.96 -11.21
CA PHE A 63 -4.25 3.87 -10.64
C PHE A 63 -5.18 2.75 -10.25
N ASP A 64 -4.70 1.53 -10.45
CA ASP A 64 -5.36 0.34 -9.96
C ASP A 64 -5.32 0.33 -8.41
N PRO A 65 -6.48 0.17 -7.74
CA PRO A 65 -6.55 0.23 -6.28
C PRO A 65 -5.86 -0.95 -5.60
N ASN A 66 -5.85 -2.16 -6.19
CA ASN A 66 -5.12 -3.30 -5.61
C ASN A 66 -3.62 -3.02 -5.64
N LYS A 67 -3.10 -2.55 -6.77
CA LYS A 67 -1.67 -2.24 -6.92
C LYS A 67 -1.21 -1.12 -6.00
N LEU A 68 -2.04 -0.09 -5.81
CA LEU A 68 -1.75 0.96 -4.82
C LEU A 68 -1.78 0.41 -3.39
N LEU A 69 -2.76 -0.41 -3.04
CA LEU A 69 -2.85 -0.98 -1.70
C LEU A 69 -1.67 -1.90 -1.41
N MET A 70 -1.23 -2.70 -2.37
CA MET A 70 0.02 -3.48 -2.27
C MET A 70 1.22 -2.56 -2.05
N GLY A 71 1.32 -1.46 -2.80
CA GLY A 71 2.37 -0.47 -2.64
C GLY A 71 2.39 0.18 -1.26
N VAL A 72 1.22 0.43 -0.67
CA VAL A 72 1.10 0.97 0.69
C VAL A 72 1.49 -0.06 1.74
N LEU A 73 1.05 -1.32 1.62
CA LEU A 73 1.47 -2.40 2.52
C LEU A 73 3.00 -2.62 2.47
N GLY A 74 3.57 -2.59 1.27
CA GLY A 74 5.00 -2.70 1.04
C GLY A 74 5.81 -1.42 1.24
N GLY A 75 5.17 -0.33 1.69
CA GLY A 75 5.82 0.97 1.83
C GLY A 75 6.93 0.98 2.89
N THR A 76 7.88 1.89 2.73
CA THR A 76 9.00 2.08 3.65
C THR A 76 9.09 3.54 4.08
N PHE A 77 9.58 3.79 5.29
CA PHE A 77 9.99 5.13 5.69
C PHE A 77 11.21 5.56 4.90
N GLU A 78 11.17 6.78 4.36
CA GLU A 78 12.39 7.49 3.94
C GLU A 78 12.91 8.33 5.11
N ASN A 79 12.00 8.92 5.90
CA ASN A 79 12.32 9.60 7.14
C ASN A 79 11.23 9.33 8.17
N LYS A 80 11.57 8.56 9.21
CA LYS A 80 10.63 8.13 10.25
C LYS A 80 10.19 9.27 11.16
N ASP A 81 11.09 10.20 11.49
CA ASP A 81 10.82 11.33 12.37
C ASP A 81 9.86 12.33 11.72
N GLU A 82 9.97 12.50 10.41
CA GLU A 82 9.06 13.34 9.62
C GLU A 82 7.83 12.59 9.09
N GLU A 83 7.72 11.30 9.38
CA GLU A 83 6.70 10.39 8.87
C GLU A 83 6.58 10.43 7.34
N THR A 84 7.71 10.62 6.66
CA THR A 84 7.80 10.60 5.21
C THR A 84 8.01 9.17 4.75
N VAL A 85 7.11 8.70 3.89
CA VAL A 85 7.09 7.32 3.39
C VAL A 85 7.17 7.29 1.88
N VAL A 86 7.73 6.20 1.36
CA VAL A 86 7.80 5.89 -0.06
C VAL A 86 7.02 4.61 -0.31
N ILE A 87 6.07 4.67 -1.25
CA ILE A 87 5.34 3.50 -1.74
C ILE A 87 5.67 3.24 -3.21
N SER A 88 5.64 1.98 -3.61
CA SER A 88 5.91 1.57 -4.99
C SER A 88 4.65 1.04 -5.68
N TYR A 89 4.35 1.56 -6.87
CA TYR A 89 3.30 1.06 -7.75
C TYR A 89 3.94 0.26 -8.90
N PRO A 90 3.67 -1.05 -9.02
CA PRO A 90 4.23 -1.89 -10.08
C PRO A 90 3.58 -1.64 -11.44
N HIS A 91 4.42 -1.49 -12.47
CA HIS A 91 4.00 -1.53 -13.88
C HIS A 91 4.24 -2.94 -14.41
N GLU A 92 3.16 -3.65 -14.75
CA GLU A 92 3.23 -5.00 -15.27
C GLU A 92 2.84 -5.05 -16.74
N ARG A 93 3.51 -5.94 -17.47
CA ARG A 93 3.14 -6.30 -18.83
C ARG A 93 3.34 -7.80 -18.99
N GLN A 94 2.27 -8.51 -19.38
CA GLN A 94 2.30 -9.97 -19.60
C GLN A 94 2.74 -10.77 -18.35
N GLY A 95 2.34 -10.33 -17.15
CA GLY A 95 2.67 -11.00 -15.90
C GLY A 95 4.06 -10.69 -15.34
N GLU A 96 4.84 -9.84 -16.01
CA GLU A 96 6.16 -9.42 -15.54
C GLU A 96 6.18 -7.95 -15.14
N ILE A 97 6.85 -7.62 -14.04
CA ILE A 97 7.11 -6.24 -13.64
C ILE A 97 8.17 -5.65 -14.58
N LYS A 98 7.76 -4.63 -15.33
CA LYS A 98 8.61 -3.89 -16.28
C LYS A 98 9.13 -2.57 -15.72
N GLY A 99 8.60 -2.12 -14.60
CA GLY A 99 9.04 -0.91 -13.92
C GLY A 99 8.18 -0.60 -12.71
N LYS A 100 8.51 0.50 -12.02
CA LYS A 100 7.73 1.01 -10.89
C LYS A 100 7.54 2.52 -10.96
N SER A 101 6.42 3.01 -10.44
CA SER A 101 6.31 4.41 -10.01
C SER A 101 6.48 4.48 -8.51
N GLN A 102 7.11 5.54 -8.01
CA GLN A 102 7.25 5.78 -6.57
C GLN A 102 6.50 7.04 -6.16
N PHE A 103 5.92 7.00 -4.96
CA PHE A 103 5.17 8.12 -4.39
C PHE A 103 5.77 8.44 -3.02
N TRP A 104 6.16 9.69 -2.84
CA TRP A 104 6.56 10.24 -1.55
C TRP A 104 5.36 10.93 -0.93
N LEU A 105 4.99 10.53 0.28
CA LEU A 105 3.82 11.06 0.97
C LEU A 105 4.02 10.96 2.49
N LYS A 106 3.14 11.61 3.25
CA LYS A 106 3.10 11.42 4.70
C LYS A 106 2.42 10.09 5.07
N LEU A 107 2.75 9.53 6.23
CA LEU A 107 2.14 8.30 6.71
C LEU A 107 0.61 8.40 6.85
N ASP A 108 0.08 9.57 7.25
CA ASP A 108 -1.37 9.84 7.27
C ASP A 108 -2.00 9.83 5.88
N ASP A 109 -1.27 10.36 4.90
CA ASP A 109 -1.67 10.31 3.49
C ASP A 109 -1.69 8.85 3.01
N ALA A 110 -0.68 8.03 3.37
CA ALA A 110 -0.63 6.62 3.01
C ALA A 110 -1.78 5.82 3.65
N THR A 111 -2.12 6.14 4.90
CA THR A 111 -3.25 5.55 5.61
C THR A 111 -4.59 5.91 4.94
N ARG A 112 -4.78 7.19 4.58
CA ARG A 112 -5.97 7.62 3.82
C ARG A 112 -6.06 6.92 2.47
N LEU A 113 -4.93 6.75 1.79
CA LEU A 113 -4.87 6.02 0.54
C LEU A 113 -5.25 4.55 0.71
N ALA A 114 -4.73 3.86 1.74
CA ALA A 114 -5.09 2.48 2.04
C ALA A 114 -6.60 2.32 2.29
N LYS A 115 -7.21 3.22 3.07
CA LYS A 115 -8.65 3.23 3.32
C LYS A 115 -9.44 3.44 2.02
N ALA A 116 -9.01 4.39 1.18
CA ALA A 116 -9.66 4.66 -0.10
C ALA A 116 -9.56 3.47 -1.07
N THR A 117 -8.38 2.88 -1.23
CA THR A 117 -8.18 1.71 -2.09
C THR A 117 -8.93 0.49 -1.56
N GLY A 118 -8.84 0.22 -0.26
CA GLY A 118 -9.53 -0.88 0.41
C GLY A 118 -11.03 -0.82 0.18
N LYS A 119 -11.65 0.35 0.35
CA LYS A 119 -13.08 0.53 0.07
C LYS A 119 -13.45 0.18 -1.37
N VAL A 120 -12.61 0.55 -2.35
CA VAL A 120 -12.87 0.22 -3.76
C VAL A 120 -12.80 -1.28 -4.03
N VAL A 121 -11.91 -1.99 -3.34
CA VAL A 121 -11.71 -3.44 -3.51
C VAL A 121 -12.57 -4.28 -2.55
N GLY A 122 -13.47 -3.65 -1.79
CA GLY A 122 -14.40 -4.34 -0.89
C GLY A 122 -13.81 -4.76 0.46
N LEU A 123 -12.72 -4.12 0.89
CA LEU A 123 -12.07 -4.36 2.18
C LEU A 123 -12.45 -3.28 3.21
N THR A 124 -12.66 -3.72 4.44
CA THR A 124 -12.82 -2.87 5.63
C THR A 124 -11.46 -2.47 6.20
N ASN A 125 -11.44 -1.52 7.15
CA ASN A 125 -10.20 -1.18 7.85
C ASN A 125 -9.60 -2.38 8.61
N ASN A 126 -10.44 -3.26 9.15
CA ASN A 126 -10.00 -4.48 9.84
C ASN A 126 -9.36 -5.47 8.87
N ASP A 127 -9.89 -5.56 7.65
CA ASP A 127 -9.30 -6.41 6.61
C ASP A 127 -7.92 -5.87 6.20
N ILE A 128 -7.78 -4.55 6.04
CA ILE A 128 -6.47 -3.92 5.74
C ILE A 128 -5.48 -4.13 6.89
N GLU A 129 -5.94 -4.00 8.14
CA GLU A 129 -5.10 -4.29 9.31
C GLU A 129 -4.65 -5.76 9.32
N SER A 130 -5.55 -6.69 9.00
CA SER A 130 -5.23 -8.10 8.86
C SER A 130 -4.18 -8.32 7.76
N ALA A 131 -4.35 -7.68 6.60
CA ALA A 131 -3.37 -7.73 5.51
C ALA A 131 -2.00 -7.20 5.96
N ALA A 132 -1.96 -6.08 6.68
CA ALA A 132 -0.73 -5.53 7.24
C ALA A 132 -0.06 -6.53 8.20
N ARG A 133 -0.83 -7.19 9.08
CA ARG A 133 -0.31 -8.22 10.01
C ARG A 133 0.26 -9.42 9.28
N THR A 134 -0.42 -9.90 8.24
CA THR A 134 0.11 -10.97 7.39
C THR A 134 1.40 -10.52 6.73
N TYR A 135 1.43 -9.32 6.14
CA TYR A 135 2.60 -8.79 5.46
C TYR A 135 3.82 -8.72 6.39
N THR A 136 3.67 -8.13 7.58
CA THR A 136 4.78 -8.05 8.55
C THR A 136 5.21 -9.42 9.06
N SER A 137 4.27 -10.37 9.21
CA SER A 137 4.63 -11.74 9.59
C SER A 137 5.54 -12.40 8.56
N GLN A 138 5.33 -12.18 7.26
CA GLN A 138 6.22 -12.72 6.22
C GLN A 138 7.63 -12.13 6.30
N MET A 139 7.75 -10.85 6.67
CA MET A 139 9.05 -10.19 6.85
C MET A 139 9.84 -10.74 8.05
N SER A 140 9.14 -11.10 9.13
CA SER A 140 9.73 -11.45 10.43
C SER A 140 10.49 -12.80 10.47
N PHE A 141 10.54 -13.55 9.36
CA PHE A 141 11.15 -14.90 9.32
C PHE A 141 12.63 -14.94 8.91
N ALA A 142 13.30 -13.79 8.70
CA ALA A 142 14.72 -13.77 8.30
C ALA A 142 15.52 -12.66 9.06
N PRO A 143 16.56 -13.00 9.84
CA PRO A 143 17.40 -12.04 10.57
C PRO A 143 18.05 -10.97 9.66
N GLU A 144 18.32 -11.30 8.41
CA GLU A 144 18.85 -10.40 7.39
C GLU A 144 17.88 -9.28 6.98
N ASN A 145 16.58 -9.41 7.30
CA ASN A 145 15.54 -8.44 6.93
C ASN A 145 15.15 -7.50 8.08
N GLN A 146 15.90 -7.49 9.19
CA GLN A 146 15.53 -6.72 10.38
C GLN A 146 15.48 -5.21 10.11
N GLU A 147 16.41 -4.68 9.32
CA GLU A 147 16.39 -3.26 8.92
C GLU A 147 15.18 -2.95 8.01
N GLU A 148 14.87 -3.83 7.05
CA GLU A 148 13.68 -3.69 6.20
C GLU A 148 12.39 -3.75 7.01
N TYR A 149 12.33 -4.62 8.03
CA TYR A 149 11.20 -4.73 8.95
C TYR A 149 11.01 -3.45 9.77
N GLU A 150 12.10 -2.87 10.30
CA GLU A 150 12.05 -1.64 11.11
C GLU A 150 11.69 -0.39 10.30
N GLN A 151 11.99 -0.41 8.99
CA GLN A 151 11.66 0.65 8.03
C GLN A 151 10.30 0.47 7.36
N ASN A 152 9.65 -0.69 7.47
CA ASN A 152 8.34 -0.91 6.85
C ASN A 152 7.22 -0.15 7.57
N ILE A 153 6.26 0.38 6.79
CA ILE A 153 5.17 1.19 7.33
C ILE A 153 3.95 0.37 7.77
N ALA A 154 3.85 -0.92 7.42
CA ALA A 154 2.67 -1.75 7.68
C ALA A 154 2.38 -1.89 9.18
N SER A 155 3.42 -1.98 10.01
CA SER A 155 3.26 -1.91 11.48
C SER A 155 2.59 -0.62 11.93
N SER A 156 3.02 0.53 11.40
CA SER A 156 2.41 1.83 11.73
C SER A 156 1.01 2.00 11.14
N LEU A 157 0.70 1.35 10.01
CA LEU A 157 -0.65 1.34 9.44
C LEU A 157 -1.64 0.65 10.37
N MET A 158 -1.26 -0.44 11.06
CA MET A 158 -2.16 -1.15 11.98
C MET A 158 -2.70 -0.22 13.06
N ASP A 159 -1.83 0.61 13.65
CA ASP A 159 -2.22 1.55 14.71
C ASP A 159 -3.14 2.67 14.17
N ARG A 160 -2.87 3.18 12.96
CA ARG A 160 -3.64 4.29 12.35
C ARG A 160 -4.96 3.88 11.73
N LEU A 161 -5.10 2.62 11.31
CA LEU A 161 -6.36 2.11 10.74
C LEU A 161 -7.49 2.05 11.79
N GLN A 162 -7.12 1.88 13.06
CA GLN A 162 -8.05 1.89 14.20
C GLN A 162 -8.42 3.30 14.69
N THR A 163 -7.68 4.32 14.25
CA THR A 163 -7.92 5.71 14.66
C THR A 163 -8.94 6.37 13.71
N PRO A 164 -10.07 6.89 14.22
CA PRO A 164 -10.95 7.74 13.43
C PRO A 164 -10.25 9.08 13.18
N HIS A 165 -9.98 9.39 11.91
CA HIS A 165 -9.50 10.69 11.45
C HIS A 165 -10.61 11.41 10.70
#